data_AF-A0A6S7J0G2-F1
#
_entry.id   AF-A0A6S7J0G2-F1
#
_cell.length_a   1.000
_cell.length_b   1.000
_cell.length_c   1.000
_cell.angle_alpha   90.00
_cell.angle_beta   90.00
_cell.angle_gamma   90.00
#
_symmetry.space_group_name_H-M   'P 1'
#
loop_
_entity.id
_entity.type
_entity.pdbx_description
1 polymer ?
#
loop_
_entity_poly.entity_id
_entity_poly.type
_entity_poly.pdbx_seq_one_letter_code
_entity_poly.pdbx_strand_id
1 'polypeptide(L)'
;MASEEQAQAETPAAETPIDLDEKPELHRVVVLTGTGGLNKVEVHKVAKPKPGEGEVLIKIHASGLNFADIMQRQGLYPGGGPTPPYIMGFECSGVVEALGEGVTQFEVGARVVAASAKCGMMAEYVCAAVVRVYAIPDSMSFEDAAALPVNYITAYQILFDMGHLSEGESVLVQMAGGGVGVAATQLCKTVPNVTVFGTASQPKHEKIKEQGVTHPIDYRNNCFAKEVRKIQPDGVDIVMDPLGGKDTMKGYDLLKPFGRIICF
;
A
#
# COMPACT_ATOMS: atom_id res chain seq x y z
N MET A 1 -42.20 -51.79 -19.71
CA MET A 1 -42.28 -51.42 -18.28
C MET A 1 -41.27 -50.33 -18.06
N ALA A 2 -41.75 -49.09 -17.95
CA ALA A 2 -40.95 -47.89 -17.79
C ALA A 2 -40.49 -47.76 -16.34
N SER A 3 -39.23 -47.38 -16.13
CA SER A 3 -38.68 -47.02 -14.82
C SER A 3 -38.84 -45.53 -14.60
N GLU A 4 -39.61 -45.15 -13.59
CA GLU A 4 -39.86 -43.77 -13.16
C GLU A 4 -38.62 -43.15 -12.49
N GLU A 5 -38.28 -41.97 -12.97
CA GLU A 5 -37.25 -41.06 -12.44
C GLU A 5 -37.89 -40.25 -11.29
N GLN A 6 -37.41 -40.44 -10.06
CA GLN A 6 -37.86 -39.65 -8.91
C GLN A 6 -37.12 -38.31 -8.88
N ALA A 7 -37.81 -37.25 -9.29
CA ALA A 7 -37.40 -35.88 -9.04
C ALA A 7 -37.53 -35.58 -7.54
N GLN A 8 -36.41 -35.26 -6.87
CA GLN A 8 -36.41 -34.68 -5.54
C GLN A 8 -36.81 -33.20 -5.67
N ALA A 9 -37.91 -32.82 -5.03
CA ALA A 9 -38.34 -31.44 -4.91
C ALA A 9 -37.40 -30.70 -3.93
N GLU A 10 -36.69 -29.69 -4.44
CA GLU A 10 -35.97 -28.72 -3.61
C GLU A 10 -36.98 -27.94 -2.77
N THR A 11 -36.72 -27.86 -1.47
CA THR A 11 -37.50 -27.03 -0.55
C THR A 11 -37.03 -25.59 -0.73
N PRO A 12 -37.89 -24.60 -0.99
CA PRO A 12 -37.44 -23.23 -1.13
C PRO A 12 -36.83 -22.76 0.19
N ALA A 13 -35.62 -22.19 0.11
CA ALA A 13 -34.96 -21.58 1.25
C ALA A 13 -35.90 -20.52 1.85
N ALA A 14 -36.13 -20.60 3.16
CA ALA A 14 -36.97 -19.64 3.85
C ALA A 14 -36.37 -18.23 3.66
N GLU A 15 -37.07 -17.36 2.94
CA GLU A 15 -36.73 -15.95 2.82
C GLU A 15 -36.79 -15.33 4.22
N THR A 16 -35.63 -14.93 4.75
CA THR A 16 -35.54 -14.21 6.02
C THR A 16 -36.35 -12.92 5.90
N PRO A 17 -37.31 -12.64 6.82
CA PRO A 17 -38.11 -11.42 6.75
C PRO A 17 -37.22 -10.18 6.72
N ILE A 18 -37.43 -9.30 5.75
CA ILE A 18 -36.79 -7.99 5.71
C ILE A 18 -37.47 -7.12 6.76
N ASP A 19 -36.73 -6.79 7.83
CA ASP A 19 -37.17 -5.79 8.80
C ASP A 19 -37.07 -4.39 8.17
N LEU A 20 -38.23 -3.82 7.82
CA LEU A 20 -38.32 -2.49 7.20
C LEU A 20 -38.05 -1.35 8.19
N ASP A 21 -37.96 -1.64 9.50
CA ASP A 21 -37.71 -0.66 10.56
C ASP A 21 -36.25 -0.64 11.06
N GLU A 22 -35.39 -1.55 10.58
CA GLU A 22 -33.99 -1.61 10.96
C GLU A 22 -33.21 -0.40 10.41
N LYS A 23 -32.94 0.58 11.28
CA LYS A 23 -32.08 1.73 10.93
C LYS A 23 -30.65 1.23 10.69
N PRO A 24 -30.00 1.63 9.60
CA PRO A 24 -28.64 1.18 9.32
C PRO A 24 -27.69 1.63 10.42
N GLU A 25 -26.89 0.70 10.94
CA GLU A 25 -25.77 1.03 11.82
C GLU A 25 -24.85 2.00 11.07
N LEU A 26 -24.57 3.17 11.63
CA LEU A 26 -23.71 4.17 11.01
C LEU A 26 -22.28 4.03 11.52
N HIS A 27 -21.31 4.26 10.63
CA HIS A 27 -19.89 4.27 10.97
C HIS A 27 -19.18 5.49 10.36
N ARG A 28 -18.03 5.84 10.93
CA ARG A 28 -17.21 6.98 10.50
C ARG A 28 -16.31 6.62 9.33
N VAL A 29 -16.20 7.55 8.40
CA VAL A 29 -15.35 7.47 7.22
C VAL A 29 -14.64 8.80 6.97
N VAL A 30 -13.43 8.76 6.44
CA VAL A 30 -12.69 9.95 5.99
C VAL A 30 -12.98 10.17 4.50
N VAL A 31 -13.63 11.27 4.18
CA VAL A 31 -14.10 11.61 2.84
C VAL A 31 -13.28 12.77 2.29
N LEU A 32 -12.81 12.62 1.05
CA LEU A 32 -12.34 13.76 0.26
C LEU A 32 -13.56 14.40 -0.42
N THR A 33 -13.94 15.62 -0.03
CA THR A 33 -15.12 16.32 -0.57
C THR A 33 -14.83 17.18 -1.80
N GLY A 34 -13.56 17.39 -2.14
CA GLY A 34 -13.11 18.11 -3.32
C GLY A 34 -11.59 18.14 -3.40
N THR A 35 -11.03 18.67 -4.48
CA THR A 35 -9.57 18.84 -4.61
C THR A 35 -9.10 20.14 -3.93
N GLY A 36 -7.90 20.11 -3.34
CA GLY A 36 -7.24 21.28 -2.77
C GLY A 36 -6.57 21.05 -1.41
N GLY A 37 -6.85 21.96 -0.47
CA GLY A 37 -6.25 21.98 0.87
C GLY A 37 -6.84 20.94 1.83
N LEU A 38 -6.34 20.93 3.06
CA LEU A 38 -6.79 20.01 4.12
C LEU A 38 -8.26 20.20 4.49
N ASN A 39 -8.84 21.38 4.23
CA ASN A 39 -10.25 21.67 4.43
C ASN A 39 -11.20 20.89 3.49
N LYS A 40 -10.66 20.04 2.62
CA LYS A 40 -11.42 19.10 1.78
C LYS A 40 -11.47 17.67 2.35
N VAL A 41 -10.78 17.43 3.46
CA VAL A 41 -10.79 16.12 4.13
C VAL A 41 -11.73 16.24 5.33
N GLU A 42 -12.82 15.49 5.29
CA GLU A 42 -13.90 15.56 6.27
C GLU A 42 -14.21 14.18 6.84
N VAL A 43 -14.72 14.13 8.08
CA VAL A 43 -15.22 12.88 8.67
C VAL A 43 -16.73 12.86 8.54
N HIS A 44 -17.26 11.88 7.81
CA HIS A 44 -18.68 11.68 7.60
C HIS A 44 -19.15 10.42 8.33
N LYS A 45 -20.46 10.30 8.55
CA LYS A 45 -21.10 9.06 9.01
C LYS A 45 -21.92 8.47 7.87
N VAL A 46 -21.66 7.22 7.52
CA VAL A 46 -22.38 6.50 6.45
C VAL A 46 -22.88 5.16 6.98
N ALA A 47 -23.78 4.50 6.26
CA ALA A 47 -24.26 3.17 6.63
C ALA A 47 -23.10 2.15 6.59
N LYS A 48 -23.02 1.30 7.60
CA LYS A 48 -22.07 0.18 7.66
C LYS A 48 -22.30 -0.73 6.44
N PRO A 49 -21.26 -1.02 5.65
CA PRO A 49 -21.42 -1.84 4.46
C PRO A 49 -21.66 -3.31 4.84
N LYS A 50 -22.31 -4.07 3.96
CA LYS A 50 -22.50 -5.52 4.07
C LYS A 50 -21.65 -6.21 3.00
N PRO A 51 -20.91 -7.28 3.30
CA PRO A 51 -20.05 -7.94 2.33
C PRO A 51 -20.89 -8.66 1.27
N GLY A 52 -20.57 -8.46 0.00
CA GLY A 52 -21.13 -9.23 -1.10
C GLY A 52 -20.43 -10.58 -1.32
N GLU A 53 -20.80 -11.30 -2.38
CA GLU A 53 -20.11 -12.53 -2.80
C GLU A 53 -18.59 -12.28 -2.96
N GLY A 54 -17.78 -13.15 -2.37
CA GLY A 54 -16.32 -13.06 -2.43
C GLY A 54 -15.71 -11.88 -1.66
N GLU A 55 -16.47 -11.22 -0.79
CA GLU A 55 -15.98 -10.14 0.06
C GLU A 55 -15.98 -10.50 1.55
N VAL A 56 -15.12 -9.84 2.31
CA VAL A 56 -15.17 -9.84 3.77
C VAL A 56 -15.40 -8.44 4.29
N LEU A 57 -16.18 -8.32 5.36
CA LEU A 57 -16.30 -7.08 6.11
C LEU A 57 -15.19 -7.04 7.14
N ILE A 58 -14.34 -6.03 7.06
CA ILE A 58 -13.24 -5.81 8.00
C ILE A 58 -13.63 -4.67 8.93
N LYS A 59 -13.56 -4.92 10.24
CA LYS A 59 -13.53 -3.87 11.26
C LYS A 59 -12.11 -3.35 11.35
N ILE A 60 -11.91 -2.11 10.90
CA ILE A 60 -10.57 -1.53 10.75
C ILE A 60 -10.04 -1.07 12.11
N HIS A 61 -8.80 -1.45 12.40
CA HIS A 61 -8.03 -0.99 13.56
C HIS A 61 -7.02 0.08 13.17
N ALA A 62 -6.37 -0.05 12.00
CA ALA A 62 -5.42 0.92 11.48
C ALA A 62 -5.54 1.08 9.96
N SER A 63 -5.27 2.27 9.45
CA SER A 63 -5.24 2.59 8.02
C SER A 63 -3.92 3.22 7.65
N GLY A 64 -3.37 2.83 6.49
CA GLY A 64 -2.16 3.45 5.96
C GLY A 64 -2.46 4.80 5.31
N LEU A 65 -1.54 5.75 5.45
CA LEU A 65 -1.56 7.05 4.76
C LEU A 65 -0.38 7.12 3.80
N ASN A 66 -0.67 7.33 2.52
CA ASN A 66 0.31 7.27 1.44
C ASN A 66 0.46 8.62 0.74
N PHE A 67 1.55 8.79 0.00
CA PHE A 67 1.74 9.99 -0.82
C PHE A 67 0.68 10.09 -1.93
N ALA A 68 0.17 8.93 -2.40
CA ALA A 68 -0.97 8.82 -3.29
C ALA A 68 -2.22 9.55 -2.75
N ASP A 69 -2.55 9.40 -1.46
CA ASP A 69 -3.69 10.08 -0.84
C ASP A 69 -3.53 11.61 -0.88
N ILE A 70 -2.29 12.10 -0.68
CA ILE A 70 -1.95 13.51 -0.72
C ILE A 70 -2.08 14.06 -2.15
N MET A 71 -1.55 13.32 -3.12
CA MET A 71 -1.63 13.69 -4.54
C MET A 71 -3.08 13.69 -5.02
N GLN A 72 -3.87 12.69 -4.64
CA GLN A 72 -5.30 12.63 -4.94
C GLN A 72 -6.07 13.81 -4.32
N ARG A 73 -5.82 14.14 -3.05
CA ARG A 73 -6.37 15.34 -2.40
C ARG A 73 -6.05 16.61 -3.19
N GLN A 74 -4.83 16.72 -3.71
CA GLN A 74 -4.40 17.89 -4.49
C GLN A 74 -4.85 17.88 -5.96
N GLY A 75 -5.44 16.78 -6.44
CA GLY A 75 -5.81 16.61 -7.86
C GLY A 75 -4.61 16.37 -8.78
N LEU A 76 -3.50 15.85 -8.25
CA LEU A 76 -2.22 15.65 -8.95
C LEU A 76 -1.90 14.17 -9.23
N TYR A 77 -2.75 13.24 -8.81
CA TYR A 77 -2.47 11.81 -8.93
C TYR A 77 -2.45 11.37 -10.41
N PRO A 78 -1.37 10.70 -10.90
CA PRO A 78 -1.27 10.23 -12.28
C PRO A 78 -2.41 9.28 -12.64
N GLY A 79 -2.99 9.45 -13.84
CA GLY A 79 -4.19 8.69 -14.25
C GLY A 79 -5.50 9.15 -13.58
N GLY A 80 -5.41 10.13 -12.67
CA GLY A 80 -6.54 10.61 -11.88
C GLY A 80 -6.88 9.69 -10.71
N GLY A 81 -7.70 10.19 -9.79
CA GLY A 81 -8.35 9.40 -8.75
C GLY A 81 -9.86 9.33 -8.98
N PRO A 82 -10.61 8.71 -8.06
CA PRO A 82 -12.06 8.83 -8.06
C PRO A 82 -12.47 10.31 -8.02
N THR A 83 -13.59 10.66 -8.65
CA THR A 83 -14.14 12.02 -8.55
C THR A 83 -14.70 12.24 -7.14
N PRO A 84 -14.26 13.28 -6.41
CA PRO A 84 -14.87 13.64 -5.12
C PRO A 84 -16.40 13.86 -5.25
N PRO A 85 -17.21 13.46 -4.24
CA PRO A 85 -16.79 12.92 -2.96
C PRO A 85 -16.52 11.40 -2.97
N TYR A 86 -15.48 10.96 -2.26
CA TYR A 86 -15.21 9.52 -2.03
C TYR A 86 -14.44 9.29 -0.72
N ILE A 87 -14.48 8.05 -0.21
CA ILE A 87 -13.76 7.62 1.00
C ILE A 87 -12.29 7.38 0.67
N MET A 88 -11.37 8.00 1.40
CA MET A 88 -9.93 7.95 1.17
C MET A 88 -9.28 6.61 1.61
N GLY A 89 -7.99 6.43 1.29
CA GLY A 89 -7.15 5.36 1.83
C GLY A 89 -7.04 4.11 0.97
N PHE A 90 -5.82 3.59 0.85
CA PHE A 90 -5.49 2.44 0.00
C PHE A 90 -5.31 1.13 0.77
N GLU A 91 -5.04 1.18 2.07
CA GLU A 91 -4.74 -0.01 2.86
C GLU A 91 -5.23 0.12 4.29
N CYS A 92 -5.55 -1.01 4.90
CA CYS A 92 -5.93 -1.10 6.30
C CYS A 92 -5.55 -2.46 6.89
N SER A 93 -5.60 -2.53 8.21
CA SER A 93 -5.56 -3.78 8.95
C SER A 93 -6.65 -3.79 10.01
N GLY A 94 -7.08 -4.98 10.40
CA GLY A 94 -8.15 -5.14 11.35
C GLY A 94 -8.61 -6.58 11.48
N VAL A 95 -9.87 -6.74 11.85
CA VAL A 95 -10.46 -8.04 12.14
C VAL A 95 -11.62 -8.30 11.19
N VAL A 96 -11.72 -9.52 10.68
CA VAL A 96 -12.89 -9.96 9.90
C VAL A 96 -14.12 -9.97 10.80
N GLU A 97 -15.08 -9.12 10.51
CA GLU A 97 -16.35 -8.96 11.25
C GLU A 97 -17.46 -9.83 10.64
N ALA A 98 -17.48 -9.96 9.31
CA ALA A 98 -18.46 -10.79 8.60
C ALA A 98 -17.88 -11.31 7.28
N LEU A 99 -18.42 -12.44 6.81
CA LEU A 99 -18.07 -13.07 5.54
C LEU A 99 -19.22 -12.92 4.56
N GLY A 100 -18.90 -12.61 3.31
CA GLY A 100 -19.81 -12.71 2.19
C GLY A 100 -19.92 -14.14 1.66
N GLU A 101 -20.85 -14.35 0.72
CA GLU A 101 -21.06 -15.64 0.07
C GLU A 101 -19.78 -16.16 -0.61
N GLY A 102 -19.53 -17.46 -0.53
CA GLY A 102 -18.39 -18.10 -1.20
C GLY A 102 -17.01 -17.88 -0.55
N VAL A 103 -16.91 -17.12 0.55
CA VAL A 103 -15.65 -16.95 1.27
C VAL A 103 -15.40 -18.13 2.22
N THR A 104 -14.31 -18.86 2.01
CA THR A 104 -13.96 -20.07 2.80
C THR A 104 -12.57 -20.04 3.43
N GLN A 105 -11.73 -19.07 3.07
CA GLN A 105 -10.33 -18.97 3.49
C GLN A 105 -10.13 -18.15 4.78
N PHE A 106 -11.18 -17.53 5.30
CA PHE A 106 -11.15 -16.72 6.52
C PHE A 106 -12.33 -17.07 7.43
N GLU A 107 -12.16 -16.78 8.71
CA GLU A 107 -13.19 -16.89 9.73
C GLU A 107 -13.45 -15.52 10.35
N VAL A 108 -14.65 -15.32 10.91
CA VAL A 108 -14.93 -14.14 11.74
C VAL A 108 -13.99 -14.13 12.94
N GLY A 109 -13.38 -12.99 13.23
CA GLY A 109 -12.33 -12.85 14.24
C GLY A 109 -10.91 -12.96 13.69
N ALA A 110 -10.72 -13.36 12.42
CA ALA A 110 -9.39 -13.43 11.81
C ALA A 110 -8.72 -12.04 11.72
N ARG A 111 -7.45 -11.97 12.11
CA ARG A 111 -6.61 -10.77 11.97
C ARG A 111 -6.11 -10.67 10.53
N VAL A 112 -6.38 -9.54 9.87
CA VAL A 112 -6.08 -9.37 8.46
C VAL A 112 -5.49 -8.00 8.13
N VAL A 113 -4.79 -7.95 7.00
CA VAL A 113 -4.41 -6.74 6.28
C VAL A 113 -5.01 -6.78 4.89
N ALA A 114 -5.44 -5.62 4.39
CA ALA A 114 -6.02 -5.49 3.06
C ALA A 114 -5.50 -4.24 2.35
N ALA A 115 -5.36 -4.32 1.02
CA ALA A 115 -4.99 -3.19 0.19
C ALA A 115 -5.81 -3.15 -1.10
N SER A 116 -6.15 -1.94 -1.56
CA SER A 116 -6.99 -1.74 -2.73
C SER A 116 -6.70 -0.41 -3.42
N ALA A 117 -6.52 -0.47 -4.74
CA ALA A 117 -6.44 0.71 -5.59
C ALA A 117 -7.77 1.50 -5.71
N LYS A 118 -8.90 0.93 -5.25
CA LYS A 118 -10.23 1.57 -5.35
C LYS A 118 -10.52 2.61 -4.25
N CYS A 119 -9.55 2.88 -3.36
CA CYS A 119 -9.73 3.65 -2.13
C CYS A 119 -10.73 2.99 -1.15
N GLY A 120 -11.12 3.69 -0.08
CA GLY A 120 -12.12 3.25 0.89
C GLY A 120 -11.60 2.77 2.24
N MET A 121 -10.28 2.71 2.42
CA MET A 121 -9.66 2.06 3.58
C MET A 121 -9.46 2.99 4.80
N MET A 122 -9.79 4.28 4.71
CA MET A 122 -9.86 5.20 5.86
C MET A 122 -11.29 5.26 6.41
N ALA A 123 -11.69 4.18 7.06
CA ALA A 123 -13.02 3.97 7.59
C ALA A 123 -12.97 3.13 8.87
N GLU A 124 -14.08 3.04 9.61
CA GLU A 124 -14.20 2.06 10.71
C GLU A 124 -14.52 0.64 10.21
N TYR A 125 -15.15 0.52 9.03
CA TYR A 125 -15.53 -0.75 8.41
C TYR A 125 -15.36 -0.67 6.90
N VAL A 126 -14.95 -1.76 6.26
CA VAL A 126 -14.83 -1.83 4.80
C VAL A 126 -15.15 -3.24 4.29
N CYS A 127 -15.84 -3.33 3.16
CA CYS A 127 -15.93 -4.57 2.41
C CYS A 127 -14.72 -4.67 1.48
N ALA A 128 -13.95 -5.75 1.61
CA ALA A 128 -12.78 -6.01 0.79
C ALA A 128 -12.95 -7.34 0.05
N ALA A 129 -12.69 -7.31 -1.27
CA ALA A 129 -12.60 -8.53 -2.06
C ALA A 129 -11.54 -9.46 -1.47
N VAL A 130 -11.92 -10.70 -1.22
CA VAL A 130 -11.12 -11.64 -0.42
C VAL A 130 -9.75 -11.94 -1.02
N VAL A 131 -9.61 -11.80 -2.35
CA VAL A 131 -8.33 -11.90 -3.08
C VAL A 131 -7.34 -10.78 -2.78
N ARG A 132 -7.75 -9.75 -2.03
CA ARG A 132 -6.93 -8.62 -1.59
C ARG A 132 -6.70 -8.58 -0.08
N VAL A 133 -7.10 -9.65 0.61
CA VAL A 133 -7.02 -9.77 2.06
C VAL A 133 -6.03 -10.86 2.42
N TYR A 134 -5.15 -10.57 3.37
CA TYR A 134 -4.10 -11.47 3.81
C TYR A 134 -4.14 -11.60 5.34
N ALA A 135 -3.97 -12.81 5.85
CA ALA A 135 -3.84 -13.04 7.28
C ALA A 135 -2.55 -12.39 7.81
N ILE A 136 -2.62 -11.84 9.03
CA ILE A 136 -1.44 -11.35 9.75
C ILE A 136 -1.20 -12.19 11.01
N PRO A 137 0.07 -12.42 11.41
CA PRO A 137 0.36 -13.19 12.61
C PRO A 137 -0.06 -12.45 13.89
N ASP A 138 -0.34 -13.20 14.95
CA ASP A 138 -0.73 -12.65 16.25
C ASP A 138 0.32 -11.72 16.86
N SER A 139 1.60 -11.96 16.54
CA SER A 139 2.73 -11.16 17.02
C SER A 139 2.86 -9.79 16.33
N MET A 140 2.14 -9.54 15.24
CA MET A 140 2.20 -8.30 14.48
C MET A 140 1.09 -7.35 14.93
N SER A 141 1.44 -6.12 15.27
CA SER A 141 0.46 -5.07 15.58
C SER A 141 -0.37 -4.71 14.35
N PHE A 142 -1.56 -4.12 14.56
CA PHE A 142 -2.37 -3.66 13.43
C PHE A 142 -1.71 -2.47 12.72
N GLU A 143 -1.02 -1.62 13.47
CA GLU A 143 -0.27 -0.47 12.96
C GLU A 143 0.86 -0.91 12.04
N ASP A 144 1.66 -1.91 12.46
CA ASP A 144 2.71 -2.47 11.61
C ASP A 144 2.12 -3.14 10.36
N ALA A 145 1.04 -3.92 10.53
CA ALA A 145 0.35 -4.56 9.42
C ALA A 145 -0.15 -3.56 8.38
N ALA A 146 -0.80 -2.47 8.81
CA ALA A 146 -1.32 -1.43 7.91
C ALA A 146 -0.22 -0.60 7.23
N ALA A 147 1.02 -0.67 7.71
CA ALA A 147 2.16 0.04 7.11
C ALA A 147 2.90 -0.79 6.03
N LEU A 148 2.56 -2.07 5.87
CA LEU A 148 3.25 -2.99 4.95
C LEU A 148 2.79 -2.86 3.48
N PRO A 149 1.50 -3.02 3.13
CA PRO A 149 1.10 -3.33 1.76
C PRO A 149 1.61 -2.35 0.70
N VAL A 150 1.22 -1.07 0.77
CA VAL A 150 1.57 -0.09 -0.26
C VAL A 150 3.08 0.11 -0.30
N ASN A 151 3.73 0.25 0.85
CA ASN A 151 5.17 0.51 0.89
C ASN A 151 6.00 -0.67 0.38
N TYR A 152 5.74 -1.89 0.86
CA TYR A 152 6.55 -3.07 0.54
C TYR A 152 6.20 -3.68 -0.80
N ILE A 153 4.93 -3.67 -1.24
CA ILE A 153 4.59 -4.11 -2.59
C ILE A 153 5.25 -3.19 -3.61
N THR A 154 5.16 -1.87 -3.42
CA THR A 154 5.81 -0.90 -4.32
C THR A 154 7.32 -1.11 -4.36
N ALA A 155 7.98 -1.19 -3.19
CA ALA A 155 9.42 -1.42 -3.13
C ALA A 155 9.83 -2.76 -3.75
N TYR A 156 9.07 -3.83 -3.52
CA TYR A 156 9.35 -5.15 -4.07
C TYR A 156 9.23 -5.15 -5.60
N GLN A 157 8.15 -4.59 -6.15
CA GLN A 157 7.95 -4.51 -7.59
C GLN A 157 9.05 -3.67 -8.26
N ILE A 158 9.45 -2.56 -7.64
CA ILE A 158 10.54 -1.72 -8.15
C ILE A 158 11.88 -2.47 -8.15
N LEU A 159 12.23 -3.10 -7.02
CA LEU A 159 13.55 -3.72 -6.86
C LEU A 159 13.67 -5.03 -7.62
N PHE A 160 12.67 -5.91 -7.53
CA PHE A 160 12.75 -7.28 -8.02
C PHE A 160 12.07 -7.45 -9.37
N ASP A 161 10.85 -6.97 -9.56
CA ASP A 161 10.10 -7.23 -10.81
C ASP A 161 10.57 -6.34 -11.97
N MET A 162 10.82 -5.06 -11.71
CA MET A 162 11.26 -4.09 -12.73
C MET A 162 12.77 -3.89 -12.70
N GLY A 163 13.31 -3.83 -11.49
CA GLY A 163 14.70 -3.53 -11.22
C GLY A 163 15.60 -4.76 -11.29
N HIS A 164 15.10 -6.00 -11.25
CA HIS A 164 15.91 -7.22 -11.28
C HIS A 164 17.15 -7.19 -10.36
N LEU A 165 17.01 -6.66 -9.15
CA LEU A 165 18.10 -6.49 -8.18
C LEU A 165 18.86 -7.81 -7.98
N SER A 166 20.16 -7.77 -8.20
CA SER A 166 21.05 -8.92 -8.10
C SER A 166 22.18 -8.71 -7.08
N GLU A 167 22.83 -9.81 -6.68
CA GLU A 167 23.97 -9.76 -5.76
C GLU A 167 25.07 -8.82 -6.26
N GLY A 168 25.61 -8.00 -5.36
CA GLY A 168 26.70 -7.08 -5.66
C GLY A 168 26.29 -5.79 -6.37
N GLU A 169 25.03 -5.64 -6.77
CA GLU A 169 24.53 -4.40 -7.38
C GLU A 169 24.40 -3.26 -6.36
N SER A 170 24.26 -2.05 -6.88
CA SER A 170 24.12 -0.83 -6.10
C SER A 170 22.83 -0.09 -6.41
N VAL A 171 22.19 0.43 -5.36
CA VAL A 171 20.87 1.05 -5.44
C VAL A 171 20.92 2.45 -4.84
N LEU A 172 20.44 3.45 -5.58
CA LEU A 172 20.11 4.78 -5.05
C LEU A 172 18.64 4.82 -4.65
N VAL A 173 18.38 4.85 -3.34
CA VAL A 173 17.06 5.01 -2.74
C VAL A 173 16.86 6.48 -2.35
N GLN A 174 16.13 7.21 -3.19
CA GLN A 174 15.70 8.56 -2.84
C GLN A 174 14.64 8.52 -1.73
N MET A 175 14.63 9.53 -0.86
CA MET A 175 13.72 9.60 0.29
C MET A 175 13.77 8.36 1.19
N ALA A 176 14.98 7.83 1.45
CA ALA A 176 15.21 6.60 2.23
C ALA A 176 14.60 6.62 3.65
N GLY A 177 14.29 7.81 4.19
CA GLY A 177 13.60 7.99 5.46
C GLY A 177 12.07 8.08 5.39
N GLY A 178 11.45 7.70 4.27
CA GLY A 178 10.00 7.56 4.07
C GLY A 178 9.57 6.09 4.01
N GLY A 179 8.26 5.80 3.93
CA GLY A 179 7.72 4.43 3.99
C GLY A 179 8.31 3.48 2.94
N VAL A 180 8.15 3.80 1.65
CA VAL A 180 8.73 3.01 0.54
C VAL A 180 10.25 2.95 0.65
N GLY A 181 10.90 4.06 1.03
CA GLY A 181 12.37 4.12 1.18
C GLY A 181 12.88 3.16 2.25
N VAL A 182 12.23 3.10 3.41
CA VAL A 182 12.54 2.15 4.48
C VAL A 182 12.31 0.72 3.99
N ALA A 183 11.16 0.43 3.38
CA ALA A 183 10.86 -0.89 2.82
C ALA A 183 11.91 -1.35 1.81
N ALA A 184 12.28 -0.47 0.88
CA ALA A 184 13.32 -0.73 -0.12
C ALA A 184 14.68 -1.04 0.53
N THR A 185 15.10 -0.24 1.51
CA THR A 185 16.39 -0.45 2.18
C THR A 185 16.44 -1.79 2.91
N GLN A 186 15.34 -2.21 3.53
CA GLN A 186 15.25 -3.50 4.20
C GLN A 186 15.24 -4.67 3.20
N LEU A 187 14.53 -4.53 2.08
CA LEU A 187 14.52 -5.52 1.01
C LEU A 187 15.90 -5.68 0.36
N CYS A 188 16.64 -4.60 0.14
CA CYS A 188 18.02 -4.68 -0.34
C CYS A 188 18.93 -5.51 0.56
N LYS A 189 18.72 -5.51 1.89
CA LYS A 189 19.51 -6.34 2.84
C LYS A 189 19.27 -7.84 2.67
N THR A 190 18.19 -8.25 2.01
CA THR A 190 17.90 -9.67 1.75
C THR A 190 18.74 -10.22 0.60
N VAL A 191 19.35 -9.35 -0.20
CA VAL A 191 20.23 -9.70 -1.32
C VAL A 191 21.70 -9.51 -0.88
N PRO A 192 22.57 -10.51 -1.09
CA PRO A 192 23.97 -10.40 -0.69
C PRO A 192 24.68 -9.23 -1.37
N ASN A 193 25.60 -8.60 -0.63
CA ASN A 193 26.57 -7.63 -1.15
C ASN A 193 25.97 -6.39 -1.87
N VAL A 194 24.70 -6.06 -1.62
CA VAL A 194 24.09 -4.85 -2.21
C VAL A 194 24.57 -3.58 -1.51
N THR A 195 24.99 -2.58 -2.29
CA THR A 195 25.38 -1.26 -1.78
C THR A 195 24.23 -0.26 -1.92
N VAL A 196 23.77 0.30 -0.80
CA VAL A 196 22.62 1.22 -0.79
C VAL A 196 23.07 2.66 -0.52
N PHE A 197 22.83 3.55 -1.48
CA PHE A 197 22.91 4.99 -1.31
C PHE A 197 21.52 5.51 -0.94
N GLY A 198 21.38 6.18 0.21
CA GLY A 198 20.08 6.62 0.71
C GLY A 198 20.03 8.12 0.91
N THR A 199 19.10 8.83 0.28
CA THR A 199 18.96 10.27 0.52
C THR A 199 17.95 10.56 1.63
N ALA A 200 18.36 11.34 2.62
CA ALA A 200 17.50 11.83 3.69
C ALA A 200 18.14 13.05 4.37
N SER A 201 17.35 13.87 5.07
CA SER A 201 17.91 14.94 5.91
C SER A 201 18.85 14.38 6.98
N GLN A 202 19.94 15.08 7.30
CA GLN A 202 20.98 14.66 8.25
C GLN A 202 20.45 14.00 9.55
N PRO A 203 19.42 14.53 10.25
CA PRO A 203 18.95 13.92 11.50
C PRO A 203 18.41 12.49 11.37
N LYS A 204 18.08 12.04 10.15
CA LYS A 204 17.57 10.68 9.89
C LYS A 204 18.68 9.67 9.58
N HIS A 205 19.93 10.11 9.43
CA HIS A 205 21.02 9.28 8.89
C HIS A 205 21.32 8.05 9.74
N GLU A 206 21.36 8.20 11.07
CA GLU A 206 21.56 7.06 11.97
C GLU A 206 20.45 6.02 11.78
N LYS A 207 19.20 6.49 11.73
CA LYS A 207 18.06 5.59 11.57
C LYS A 207 18.08 4.83 10.25
N ILE A 208 18.34 5.50 9.12
CA ILE A 208 18.35 4.84 7.82
C ILE A 208 19.55 3.89 7.64
N LYS A 209 20.68 4.14 8.34
CA LYS A 209 21.79 3.19 8.40
C LYS A 209 21.37 1.88 9.06
N GLU A 210 20.66 1.94 10.19
CA GLU A 210 20.10 0.74 10.84
C GLU A 210 19.20 -0.08 9.90
N GLN A 211 18.45 0.63 9.03
CA GLN A 211 17.54 0.01 8.06
C GLN A 211 18.24 -0.60 6.83
N GLY A 212 19.53 -0.32 6.61
CA GLY A 212 20.30 -0.92 5.51
C GLY A 212 20.96 0.06 4.55
N VAL A 213 20.87 1.37 4.79
CA VAL A 213 21.60 2.34 3.98
C VAL A 213 23.10 2.26 4.27
N THR A 214 23.89 1.87 3.27
CA THR A 214 25.36 1.85 3.34
C THR A 214 25.93 3.27 3.37
N HIS A 215 25.42 4.15 2.52
CA HIS A 215 25.90 5.52 2.35
C HIS A 215 24.74 6.52 2.41
N PRO A 216 24.45 7.10 3.59
CA PRO A 216 23.42 8.13 3.70
C PRO A 216 23.93 9.47 3.17
N ILE A 217 23.05 10.18 2.47
CA ILE A 217 23.36 11.45 1.81
C ILE A 217 22.37 12.50 2.26
N ASP A 218 22.87 13.62 2.80
CA ASP A 218 22.04 14.79 3.11
C ASP A 218 21.79 15.62 1.85
N TYR A 219 20.63 15.39 1.23
CA TYR A 219 20.21 16.09 0.01
C TYR A 219 19.94 17.58 0.23
N ARG A 220 19.79 18.05 1.47
CA ARG A 220 19.52 19.48 1.76
C ARG A 220 20.75 20.35 1.57
N ASN A 221 21.92 19.79 1.88
CA ASN A 221 23.19 20.50 1.85
C ASN A 221 24.10 20.04 0.71
N ASN A 222 23.83 18.86 0.13
CA ASN A 222 24.70 18.25 -0.88
C ASN A 222 23.92 17.78 -2.10
N CYS A 223 24.58 17.82 -3.26
CA CYS A 223 24.05 17.19 -4.47
C CYS A 223 24.28 15.68 -4.42
N PHE A 224 23.21 14.90 -4.36
CA PHE A 224 23.31 13.43 -4.23
C PHE A 224 24.14 12.79 -5.35
N ALA A 225 24.03 13.30 -6.58
CA ALA A 225 24.78 12.77 -7.71
C ALA A 225 26.30 12.91 -7.53
N LYS A 226 26.74 14.02 -6.93
CA LYS A 226 28.16 14.23 -6.65
C LYS A 226 28.63 13.32 -5.51
N GLU A 227 27.83 13.16 -4.46
CA GLU A 227 28.18 12.28 -3.34
C GLU A 227 28.26 10.81 -3.76
N VAL A 228 27.33 10.33 -4.59
CA VAL A 228 27.40 8.99 -5.18
C VAL A 228 28.70 8.82 -5.97
N ARG A 229 29.02 9.75 -6.90
CA ARG A 229 30.23 9.65 -7.74
C ARG A 229 31.55 9.72 -6.98
N LYS A 230 31.58 10.31 -5.78
CA LYS A 230 32.79 10.28 -4.92
C LYS A 230 33.11 8.87 -4.43
N ILE A 231 32.10 8.03 -4.24
CA ILE A 231 32.23 6.68 -3.69
C ILE A 231 32.23 5.65 -4.83
N GLN A 232 31.36 5.84 -5.81
CA GLN A 232 31.19 4.97 -6.97
C GLN A 232 31.16 5.81 -8.25
N PRO A 233 32.34 6.14 -8.83
CA PRO A 233 32.47 7.06 -9.97
C PRO A 233 31.63 6.68 -11.19
N ASP A 234 31.43 5.38 -11.42
CA ASP A 234 30.69 4.82 -12.53
C ASP A 234 29.16 4.89 -12.37
N GLY A 235 28.66 5.39 -11.23
CA GLY A 235 27.22 5.50 -10.98
C GLY A 235 26.64 4.31 -10.24
N VAL A 236 25.33 4.06 -10.34
CA VAL A 236 24.59 2.96 -9.67
C VAL A 236 23.85 2.06 -10.67
N ASP A 237 23.46 0.87 -10.23
CA ASP A 237 22.75 -0.11 -11.06
C ASP A 237 21.23 0.15 -11.07
N ILE A 238 20.67 0.59 -9.93
CA ILE A 238 19.24 0.92 -9.80
C ILE A 238 19.07 2.30 -9.17
N VAL A 239 18.16 3.11 -9.72
CA VAL A 239 17.67 4.35 -9.11
C VAL A 239 16.17 4.23 -8.84
N MET A 240 15.79 4.43 -7.58
CA MET A 240 14.41 4.57 -7.14
C MET A 240 14.07 6.06 -7.03
N ASP A 241 13.20 6.57 -7.91
CA ASP A 241 12.89 8.00 -8.01
C ASP A 241 11.42 8.34 -7.72
N PRO A 242 11.09 8.74 -6.48
CA PRO A 242 9.78 9.29 -6.11
C PRO A 242 9.70 10.82 -6.28
N LEU A 243 10.77 11.48 -6.75
CA LEU A 243 10.86 12.95 -6.78
C LEU A 243 10.36 13.51 -8.11
N GLY A 244 10.76 12.86 -9.21
CA GLY A 244 10.39 13.30 -10.55
C GLY A 244 11.16 14.53 -11.04
N GLY A 245 10.77 15.00 -12.24
CA GLY A 245 11.25 16.26 -12.82
C GLY A 245 12.77 16.29 -13.03
N LYS A 246 13.44 17.30 -12.46
CA LYS A 246 14.88 17.50 -12.67
C LYS A 246 15.72 16.43 -11.96
N ASP A 247 15.21 15.83 -10.90
CA ASP A 247 15.95 14.81 -10.14
C ASP A 247 15.94 13.46 -10.86
N THR A 248 14.92 13.17 -11.67
CA THR A 248 14.91 12.03 -12.61
C THR A 248 16.09 12.08 -13.56
N MET A 249 16.36 13.25 -14.18
CA MET A 249 17.49 13.39 -15.10
C MET A 249 18.83 13.18 -14.40
N LYS A 250 18.99 13.70 -13.18
CA LYS A 250 20.21 13.45 -12.38
C LYS A 250 20.35 11.97 -12.03
N GLY A 251 19.24 11.28 -11.74
CA GLY A 251 19.22 9.84 -11.51
C GLY A 251 19.61 9.06 -12.75
N TYR A 252 19.06 9.43 -13.91
CA TYR A 252 19.40 8.84 -15.21
C TYR A 252 20.89 8.99 -15.52
N ASP A 253 21.45 10.19 -15.35
CA ASP A 253 22.87 10.47 -15.57
C ASP A 253 23.80 9.71 -14.59
N LEU A 254 23.26 9.15 -13.50
CA LEU A 254 23.99 8.33 -12.54
C LEU A 254 23.92 6.84 -12.84
N LEU A 255 23.23 6.39 -13.89
CA LEU A 255 23.15 4.97 -14.18
C LEU A 255 24.47 4.45 -14.77
N LYS A 256 24.89 3.28 -14.31
CA LYS A 256 25.86 2.44 -15.01
C LYS A 256 25.28 1.96 -16.35
N PRO A 257 26.11 1.43 -17.28
CA PRO A 257 25.60 0.64 -18.39
C PRO A 257 24.63 -0.46 -17.90
N PHE A 258 23.49 -0.60 -18.56
CA PHE A 258 22.37 -1.49 -18.17
C PHE A 258 21.65 -1.14 -16.86
N GLY A 259 21.97 0.00 -16.25
CA GLY A 259 21.28 0.48 -15.08
C GLY A 259 19.81 0.80 -15.36
N ARG A 260 18.96 0.68 -14.33
CA ARG A 260 17.52 0.93 -14.40
C ARG A 260 17.15 2.11 -13.52
N ILE A 261 16.31 3.02 -14.03
CA ILE A 261 15.61 4.01 -13.21
C ILE A 261 14.12 3.69 -13.22
N ILE A 262 13.53 3.63 -12.03
CA ILE A 262 12.10 3.40 -11.87
C ILE A 262 11.51 4.60 -11.13
N CYS A 263 10.60 5.30 -11.80
CA CYS A 263 9.86 6.44 -11.26
C CYS A 263 8.50 5.96 -10.73
N PHE A 264 8.10 6.41 -9.54
CA PHE A 264 6.89 5.94 -8.86
C PHE A 264 6.23 7.02 -8.00
#